data_AF-A0A1B9G545-F1
#
_entry.id   AF-A0A1B9G545-F1
#
_cell.length_a   1.000
_cell.length_b   1.000
_cell.length_c   1.000
_cell.angle_alpha   90.00
_cell.angle_beta   90.00
_cell.angle_gamma   90.00
#
_symmetry.space_group_name_H-M   'P 1'
#
loop_
_entity.id
_entity.type
_entity.pdbx_description
1 polymer ?
#
loop_
_entity_poly.entity_id
_entity_poly.type
_entity_poly.pdbx_seq_one_letter_code
_entity_poly.pdbx_strand_id
1 'polypeptide(L)'
;MSSPQKDINVVDWTEELRNHVSFLAIKYHDNGRCSSRHSPDLELPNLKVLQLELNVIIYHSGFHISCPLVEALRPETVIFREVDYNLETVRSPVLSQQAWSNVEIAIYISPYYSRRVSGFPVKRSIVPGRPGRLTRVYWIVDPKMIWIPRHDPVRRVVRYREKRLEDCLLSVLLETFQDENISITIVNVGPGYRYLPATPDDHAQDSETIFRRRLEFSWRHRKLTHNQMRKEQDRITFITLDEFLANEDWMGKRWFDEREVEEWREPVAESERQGPPDWTRDGVLDNRKISIVL
;
A
#
# COMPACT_ATOMS: atom_id res chain seq x y z
N MET A 1 19.04 19.43 0.92
CA MET A 1 18.68 19.95 2.26
C MET A 1 17.23 20.38 2.19
N SER A 2 16.29 19.58 2.69
CA SER A 2 14.87 19.94 2.75
C SER A 2 14.66 20.93 3.89
N SER A 3 14.06 22.09 3.59
CA SER A 3 13.65 23.06 4.61
C SER A 3 12.81 22.36 5.68
N PRO A 4 12.97 22.71 6.97
CA PRO A 4 12.13 22.14 8.02
C PRO A 4 10.66 22.46 7.69
N GLN A 5 9.85 21.42 7.50
CA GLN A 5 8.40 21.60 7.38
C GLN A 5 7.92 22.26 8.66
N LYS A 6 7.43 23.49 8.55
CA LYS A 6 6.87 24.23 9.67
C LYS A 6 5.57 23.52 10.06
N ASP A 7 5.49 23.04 11.30
CA ASP A 7 4.26 22.45 11.82
C ASP A 7 3.12 23.46 11.65
N ILE A 8 2.10 23.07 10.89
CA ILE A 8 0.95 23.94 10.65
C ILE A 8 -0.04 23.75 11.81
N ASN A 9 -0.24 24.81 12.59
CA ASN A 9 -1.27 24.81 13.62
C ASN A 9 -2.65 25.05 12.99
N VAL A 10 -3.42 23.97 12.81
CA VAL A 10 -4.78 24.03 12.23
C VAL A 10 -5.80 24.74 13.13
N VAL A 11 -5.49 24.91 14.42
CA VAL A 11 -6.38 25.58 15.39
C VAL A 11 -6.57 27.07 15.04
N ASP A 12 -5.54 27.70 14.46
CA ASP A 12 -5.55 29.12 14.13
C ASP A 12 -6.08 29.41 12.71
N TRP A 13 -6.56 28.39 12.00
CA TRP A 13 -7.09 28.58 10.65
C TRP A 13 -8.42 29.33 10.67
N THR A 14 -8.49 30.42 9.90
CA THR A 14 -9.73 31.15 9.64
C THR A 14 -10.73 30.26 8.89
N GLU A 15 -12.02 30.55 9.02
CA GLU A 15 -13.08 29.85 8.28
C GLU A 15 -12.84 29.95 6.76
N GLU A 16 -12.44 31.12 6.28
CA GLU A 16 -12.07 31.33 4.88
C GLU A 16 -10.95 30.38 4.45
N LEU A 17 -9.88 30.24 5.23
CA LEU A 17 -8.80 29.31 4.89
C LEU A 17 -9.30 27.87 4.83
N ARG A 18 -10.09 27.43 5.83
CA ARG A 18 -10.66 26.07 5.87
C ARG A 18 -11.51 25.76 4.64
N ASN A 19 -12.29 26.74 4.18
CA ASN A 19 -13.12 26.62 2.98
C ASN A 19 -12.29 26.52 1.68
N HIS A 20 -11.04 26.96 1.64
CA HIS A 20 -10.20 26.85 0.45
C HIS A 20 -9.34 25.58 0.40
N VAL A 21 -9.28 24.80 1.49
CA VAL A 21 -8.46 23.58 1.53
C VAL A 21 -9.16 22.44 0.83
N SER A 22 -8.64 22.07 -0.35
CA SER A 22 -9.09 20.91 -1.12
C SER A 22 -8.17 19.68 -0.97
N PHE A 23 -6.96 19.86 -0.44
CA PHE A 23 -5.95 18.82 -0.26
C PHE A 23 -5.32 18.96 1.13
N LEU A 24 -5.24 17.86 1.86
CA LEU A 24 -4.56 17.79 3.16
C LEU A 24 -3.65 16.57 3.20
N ALA A 25 -2.36 16.78 3.50
CA ALA A 25 -1.42 15.71 3.79
C ALA A 25 -1.00 15.74 5.26
N ILE A 26 -1.22 14.63 5.95
CA ILE A 26 -0.84 14.42 7.34
C ILE A 26 0.35 13.45 7.35
N LYS A 27 1.54 14.02 7.59
CA LYS A 27 2.79 13.28 7.69
C LYS A 27 3.09 12.85 9.12
N TYR A 28 2.94 13.80 10.03
CA TYR A 28 3.19 13.63 11.45
C TYR A 28 2.15 14.43 12.24
N HIS A 29 1.68 13.85 13.34
CA HIS A 29 1.00 14.58 14.39
C HIS A 29 1.38 13.99 15.76
N ASP A 30 1.49 14.83 16.78
CA ASP A 30 1.83 14.41 18.14
C ASP A 30 0.67 13.65 18.83
N ASN A 31 0.97 12.60 19.60
CA ASN A 31 0.03 11.85 20.46
C ASN A 31 -0.82 12.78 21.34
N GLY A 32 -0.23 13.88 21.81
CA GLY A 32 -0.91 14.86 22.64
C GLY A 32 -2.15 15.45 21.96
N ARG A 33 -2.14 15.58 20.63
CA ARG A 33 -3.28 16.09 19.86
C ARG A 33 -4.38 15.05 19.64
N CYS A 34 -4.02 13.78 19.49
CA CYS A 34 -4.97 12.67 19.31
C CYS A 34 -5.68 12.27 20.60
N SER A 35 -4.98 12.40 21.73
CA SER A 35 -5.50 12.02 23.06
C SER A 35 -6.23 13.17 23.77
N SER A 36 -6.06 14.41 23.30
CA SER A 36 -6.78 15.57 23.81
C SER A 36 -8.26 15.50 23.39
N ARG A 37 -9.15 15.29 24.36
CA ARG A 37 -10.61 15.41 24.20
C ARG A 37 -11.08 16.82 23.83
N HIS A 38 -10.18 17.80 23.83
CA HIS A 38 -10.45 19.21 23.57
C HIS A 38 -9.86 19.69 22.24
N SER A 39 -9.29 18.80 21.43
CA SER A 39 -8.91 19.15 20.06
C SER A 39 -10.19 19.43 19.27
N PRO A 40 -10.42 20.65 18.78
CA PRO A 40 -11.59 20.93 17.97
C PRO A 40 -11.54 20.07 16.70
N ASP A 41 -12.70 19.56 16.30
CA ASP A 41 -12.85 18.84 15.05
C ASP A 41 -12.35 19.73 13.91
N LEU A 42 -11.42 19.20 13.12
CA LEU A 42 -10.95 19.89 11.93
C LEU A 42 -11.98 19.67 10.83
N GLU A 43 -12.84 20.66 10.64
CA GLU A 43 -13.80 20.66 9.54
C GLU A 43 -13.20 21.33 8.31
N LEU A 44 -13.09 20.58 7.22
CA LEU A 44 -12.63 21.05 5.91
C LEU A 44 -13.70 20.69 4.87
N PRO A 45 -14.73 21.54 4.68
CA PRO A 45 -15.92 21.18 3.91
C PRO A 45 -15.64 20.95 2.41
N ASN A 46 -14.56 21.54 1.89
CA ASN A 46 -14.16 21.40 0.49
C ASN A 46 -12.99 20.41 0.28
N LEU A 47 -12.64 19.63 1.31
CA LEU A 47 -11.57 18.64 1.23
C LEU A 47 -11.93 17.55 0.20
N LYS A 48 -11.09 17.42 -0.84
CA LYS A 48 -11.20 16.39 -1.87
C LYS A 48 -10.26 15.22 -1.62
N VAL A 49 -9.01 15.53 -1.25
CA VAL A 49 -7.96 14.53 -1.10
C VAL A 49 -7.37 14.59 0.31
N LEU A 50 -7.39 13.45 1.00
CA LEU A 50 -6.70 13.26 2.27
C LEU A 50 -5.55 12.26 2.08
N GLN A 51 -4.33 12.71 2.36
CA GLN A 51 -3.14 11.88 2.33
C GLN A 51 -2.64 11.62 3.75
N LEU A 52 -2.36 10.35 4.06
CA LEU A 52 -1.94 9.87 5.38
C LEU A 52 -0.63 9.06 5.26
N GLU A 53 0.44 9.49 5.92
CA GLU A 53 1.68 8.69 6.03
C GLU A 53 1.58 7.75 7.24
N LEU A 54 1.50 6.44 6.97
CA LEU A 54 1.12 5.46 7.99
C LEU A 54 2.23 5.11 8.98
N ASN A 55 3.50 5.18 8.57
CA ASN A 55 4.64 4.89 9.45
C ASN A 55 4.69 5.76 10.72
N VAL A 56 3.97 6.88 10.72
CA VAL A 56 3.94 7.85 11.81
C VAL A 56 2.65 7.74 12.64
N ILE A 57 1.52 7.48 12.00
CA ILE A 57 0.20 7.45 12.66
C ILE A 57 0.04 6.20 13.55
N ILE A 58 0.75 5.10 13.24
CA ILE A 58 0.61 3.78 13.87
C ILE A 58 1.01 3.73 15.34
N TYR A 59 1.92 4.59 15.78
CA TYR A 59 2.52 4.43 17.11
C TYR A 59 1.67 4.98 18.26
N HIS A 60 0.44 5.44 17.98
CA HIS A 60 -0.33 6.20 18.97
C HIS A 60 -1.40 5.40 19.71
N SER A 61 -1.57 4.11 19.45
CA SER A 61 -2.66 3.38 20.08
C SER A 61 -2.48 1.88 20.15
N GLY A 62 -2.14 1.39 21.35
CA GLY A 62 -2.59 0.06 21.79
C GLY A 62 -4.11 -0.06 21.98
N PHE A 63 -4.90 0.96 21.61
CA PHE A 63 -6.35 1.04 21.80
C PHE A 63 -7.04 1.85 20.68
N HIS A 64 -8.02 1.22 20.01
CA HIS A 64 -8.91 1.65 18.92
C HIS A 64 -9.55 3.07 18.99
N ILE A 65 -8.79 4.15 19.19
CA ILE A 65 -9.32 5.51 19.25
C ILE A 65 -9.06 6.17 17.89
N SER A 66 -10.14 6.50 17.17
CA SER A 66 -10.09 7.36 15.97
C SER A 66 -9.40 8.67 16.33
N CYS A 67 -8.49 9.14 15.47
CA CYS A 67 -7.85 10.43 15.70
C CYS A 67 -8.90 11.54 15.43
N PRO A 68 -9.23 12.40 16.41
CA PRO A 68 -10.27 13.44 16.24
C PRO A 68 -9.98 14.37 15.05
N LEU A 69 -8.70 14.59 14.75
CA LEU A 69 -8.25 15.43 13.62
C LEU A 69 -8.77 14.93 12.27
N VAL A 70 -8.89 13.62 12.09
CA VAL A 70 -9.33 12.98 10.83
C VAL A 70 -10.76 12.47 10.90
N GLU A 71 -11.36 12.44 12.09
CA GLU A 71 -12.69 11.90 12.33
C GLU A 71 -13.80 12.73 11.67
N ALA A 72 -13.65 14.06 11.66
CA ALA A 72 -14.60 14.97 11.02
C ALA A 72 -14.34 15.18 9.52
N LEU A 73 -13.20 14.73 9.00
CA LEU A 73 -12.83 14.93 7.60
C LEU A 73 -13.70 14.08 6.67
N ARG A 74 -14.01 14.64 5.51
CA ARG A 74 -14.95 14.06 4.54
C ARG A 74 -14.36 14.02 3.12
N PRO A 75 -13.17 13.42 2.93
CA PRO A 75 -12.52 13.40 1.62
C PRO A 75 -13.26 12.51 0.62
N GLU A 76 -13.09 12.80 -0.68
CA GLU A 76 -13.54 11.95 -1.78
C GLU A 76 -12.48 10.89 -2.13
N THR A 77 -11.20 11.24 -1.98
CA THR A 77 -10.07 10.32 -2.19
C THR A 77 -9.21 10.27 -0.93
N VAL A 78 -8.84 9.05 -0.52
CA VAL A 78 -7.83 8.84 0.52
C VAL A 78 -6.58 8.20 -0.07
N ILE A 79 -5.41 8.72 0.30
CA ILE A 79 -4.11 8.21 -0.13
C ILE A 79 -3.33 7.78 1.11
N PHE A 80 -3.13 6.48 1.27
CA PHE A 80 -2.30 5.90 2.30
C PHE A 80 -0.88 5.71 1.77
N ARG A 81 0.08 6.36 2.41
CA ARG A 81 1.50 6.29 2.03
C ARG A 81 2.29 5.46 3.01
N GLU A 82 3.37 4.89 2.47
CA GLU A 82 4.31 4.05 3.20
C GLU A 82 3.62 2.89 3.91
N VAL A 83 2.64 2.28 3.22
CA VAL A 83 1.90 1.13 3.74
C VAL A 83 2.88 -0.02 3.92
N ASP A 84 3.05 -0.50 5.15
CA ASP A 84 3.98 -1.58 5.48
C ASP A 84 3.23 -2.86 5.89
N TYR A 85 3.98 -3.87 6.36
CA TYR A 85 3.39 -5.14 6.82
C TYR A 85 2.53 -4.97 8.08
N ASN A 86 2.62 -3.86 8.81
CA ASN A 86 1.77 -3.59 9.96
C ASN A 86 0.37 -3.14 9.50
N LEU A 87 -0.34 -4.12 8.94
CA LEU A 87 -1.67 -4.01 8.35
C LEU A 87 -2.76 -3.68 9.36
N GLU A 88 -2.41 -3.45 10.62
CA GLU A 88 -3.32 -2.83 11.58
C GLU A 88 -3.79 -1.48 11.09
N THR A 89 -3.06 -0.74 10.26
CA THR A 89 -3.56 0.51 9.64
C THR A 89 -4.54 0.33 8.51
N VAL A 90 -4.39 -0.77 7.77
CA VAL A 90 -5.31 -1.11 6.68
C VAL A 90 -6.59 -1.72 7.26
N ARG A 91 -6.49 -2.40 8.41
CA ARG A 91 -7.60 -3.04 9.13
C ARG A 91 -8.25 -2.16 10.20
N SER A 92 -7.51 -1.23 10.79
CA SER A 92 -8.00 -0.27 11.77
C SER A 92 -8.45 0.98 11.03
N PRO A 93 -9.68 1.44 11.27
CA PRO A 93 -10.17 2.69 10.72
C PRO A 93 -9.33 3.85 11.31
N VAL A 94 -8.23 4.23 10.66
CA VAL A 94 -7.63 5.55 10.88
C VAL A 94 -8.70 6.63 10.68
N LEU A 95 -9.63 6.37 9.76
CA LEU A 95 -10.80 7.18 9.44
C LEU A 95 -12.08 6.61 10.06
N SER A 96 -12.90 7.47 10.65
CA SER A 96 -14.23 7.10 11.15
C SER A 96 -15.13 6.54 10.03
N GLN A 97 -16.19 5.81 10.39
CA GLN A 97 -17.18 5.33 9.40
C GLN A 97 -17.78 6.49 8.59
N GLN A 98 -17.95 7.66 9.22
CA GLN A 98 -18.49 8.85 8.58
C GLN A 98 -17.50 9.48 7.59
N ALA A 99 -16.19 9.37 7.85
CA ALA A 99 -15.18 9.76 6.86
C ALA A 99 -15.22 8.81 5.66
N TRP A 100 -15.28 7.50 5.90
CA TRP A 100 -15.37 6.47 4.86
C TRP A 100 -16.64 6.52 4.00
N SER A 101 -17.75 7.09 4.50
CA SER A 101 -18.99 7.18 3.71
C SER A 101 -18.86 8.09 2.48
N ASN A 102 -17.89 9.00 2.48
CA ASN A 102 -17.67 9.95 1.38
C ASN A 102 -16.54 9.55 0.43
N VAL A 103 -15.69 8.61 0.85
CA VAL A 103 -14.57 8.13 0.05
C VAL A 103 -15.08 7.33 -1.15
N GLU A 104 -14.75 7.78 -2.35
CA GLU A 104 -14.99 7.08 -3.61
C GLU A 104 -13.79 6.23 -4.03
N ILE A 105 -12.57 6.70 -3.70
CA ILE A 105 -11.31 6.12 -4.14
C ILE A 105 -10.34 6.01 -2.96
N ALA A 106 -9.77 4.82 -2.78
CA ALA A 106 -8.67 4.59 -1.84
C ALA A 106 -7.41 4.21 -2.61
N ILE A 107 -6.30 4.89 -2.33
CA ILE A 107 -5.00 4.63 -2.94
C ILE A 107 -4.04 4.18 -1.84
N TYR A 108 -3.43 3.03 -2.02
CA TYR A 108 -2.39 2.49 -1.15
C TYR A 108 -1.06 2.55 -1.87
N ILE A 109 -0.06 3.18 -1.29
CA ILE A 109 1.31 3.23 -1.82
C ILE A 109 2.21 2.46 -0.87
N SER A 110 2.80 1.39 -1.38
CA SER A 110 3.64 0.50 -0.57
C SER A 110 4.95 0.16 -1.27
N PRO A 111 6.03 -0.13 -0.52
CA PRO A 111 7.22 -0.74 -1.13
C PRO A 111 6.91 -2.14 -1.69
N TYR A 112 7.83 -2.70 -2.48
CA TYR A 112 7.78 -4.10 -2.93
C TYR A 112 7.85 -5.11 -1.77
N TYR A 113 8.53 -4.74 -0.69
CA TYR A 113 8.80 -5.61 0.46
C TYR A 113 8.76 -4.79 1.75
N SER A 114 8.38 -5.45 2.84
CA SER A 114 8.40 -4.85 4.16
C SER A 114 9.45 -5.54 5.02
N ARG A 115 10.34 -4.74 5.64
CA ARG A 115 11.23 -5.25 6.68
C ARG A 115 10.39 -5.73 7.85
N ARG A 116 10.70 -6.93 8.34
CA ARG A 116 10.00 -7.53 9.49
C ARG A 116 10.20 -6.66 10.73
N VAL A 117 9.12 -6.18 11.32
CA VAL A 117 9.06 -5.95 12.77
C VAL A 117 8.35 -7.16 13.36
N SER A 118 9.03 -7.88 14.23
CA SER A 118 8.49 -9.07 14.89
C SER A 118 7.28 -8.72 15.77
N GLY A 119 6.24 -9.56 15.74
CA GLY A 119 5.69 -10.01 17.02
C GLY A 119 4.19 -9.94 17.30
N PHE A 120 3.32 -9.44 16.42
CA PHE A 120 1.89 -9.33 16.79
C PHE A 120 0.96 -10.18 15.93
N PRO A 121 0.19 -11.12 16.52
CA PRO A 121 -0.92 -11.76 15.83
C PRO A 121 -1.98 -10.69 15.57
N VAL A 122 -2.12 -10.31 14.30
CA VAL A 122 -3.08 -9.30 13.89
C VAL A 122 -4.49 -9.83 14.16
N LYS A 123 -5.17 -9.29 15.17
CA LYS A 123 -6.59 -9.53 15.37
C LYS A 123 -7.33 -8.99 14.14
N ARG A 124 -8.34 -9.72 13.65
CA ARG A 124 -9.22 -9.26 12.57
C ARG A 124 -9.97 -8.03 13.08
N SER A 125 -9.45 -6.83 12.80
CA SER A 125 -10.25 -5.61 12.89
C SER A 125 -11.08 -5.54 11.62
N ILE A 126 -12.40 -5.59 11.81
CA ILE A 126 -13.39 -5.40 10.75
C ILE A 126 -13.46 -3.90 10.54
N VAL A 127 -13.28 -3.42 9.31
CA VAL A 127 -13.58 -2.02 9.00
C VAL A 127 -15.03 -1.75 9.41
N PRO A 128 -15.28 -0.82 10.36
CA PRO A 128 -16.63 -0.58 10.84
C PRO A 128 -17.45 0.06 9.73
N GLY A 129 -18.33 -0.74 9.14
CA GLY A 129 -19.27 -0.31 8.11
C GLY A 129 -18.70 -0.37 6.70
N ARG A 130 -19.58 -0.73 5.76
CA ARG A 130 -19.26 -0.68 4.32
C ARG A 130 -18.98 0.78 3.93
N PRO A 131 -17.86 1.08 3.25
CA PRO A 131 -17.64 2.41 2.70
C PRO A 131 -18.71 2.67 1.64
N GLY A 132 -19.64 3.59 1.91
CA GLY A 132 -20.90 3.71 1.16
C GLY A 132 -20.73 4.16 -0.29
N ARG A 133 -19.62 4.83 -0.63
CA ARG A 133 -19.34 5.38 -1.96
C ARG A 133 -18.09 4.81 -2.63
N LEU A 134 -17.34 3.96 -1.93
CA LEU A 134 -16.07 3.45 -2.45
C LEU A 134 -16.35 2.52 -3.64
N THR A 135 -15.72 2.82 -4.77
CA THR A 135 -15.86 2.04 -6.01
C THR A 135 -14.53 1.49 -6.49
N ARG A 136 -13.41 2.13 -6.11
CA ARG A 136 -12.08 1.83 -6.63
C ARG A 136 -11.04 1.85 -5.54
N VAL A 137 -10.19 0.83 -5.54
CA VAL A 137 -9.00 0.72 -4.72
C VAL A 137 -7.80 0.59 -5.63
N TYR A 138 -6.88 1.53 -5.58
CA TYR A 138 -5.57 1.42 -6.22
C TYR A 138 -4.55 0.97 -5.19
N TRP A 139 -3.71 0.02 -5.58
CA TRP A 139 -2.50 -0.31 -4.85
C TRP A 139 -1.31 -0.08 -5.76
N ILE A 140 -0.61 1.02 -5.53
CA ILE A 140 0.60 1.41 -6.25
C ILE A 140 1.80 0.84 -5.52
N VAL A 141 2.57 0.00 -6.22
CA VAL A 141 3.87 -0.42 -5.73
C VAL A 141 4.87 0.68 -6.03
N ASP A 142 5.43 1.27 -4.97
CA ASP A 142 6.29 2.45 -5.00
C ASP A 142 7.48 2.21 -5.95
N PRO A 143 7.53 2.94 -7.09
CA PRO A 143 8.61 2.78 -8.07
C PRO A 143 9.99 3.14 -7.53
N LYS A 144 10.07 4.04 -6.54
CA LYS A 144 11.36 4.54 -6.00
C LYS A 144 12.06 3.52 -5.11
N MET A 145 11.34 2.50 -4.64
CA MET A 145 11.88 1.53 -3.70
C MET A 145 12.71 0.48 -4.45
N ILE A 146 14.03 0.72 -4.49
CA ILE A 146 15.02 -0.21 -5.03
C ILE A 146 15.10 -1.43 -4.12
N TRP A 147 14.70 -2.58 -4.63
CA TRP A 147 14.97 -3.85 -4.00
C TRP A 147 16.42 -4.26 -4.25
N ILE A 148 17.20 -4.34 -3.17
CA ILE A 148 18.53 -4.93 -3.19
C ILE A 148 18.45 -6.26 -2.42
N PRO A 149 18.56 -7.41 -3.10
CA PRO A 149 18.58 -8.70 -2.42
C PRO A 149 19.74 -8.72 -1.43
N ARG A 150 19.43 -8.95 -0.14
CA ARG A 150 20.49 -9.19 0.86
C ARG A 150 21.06 -10.59 0.65
N HIS A 151 22.16 -10.67 -0.08
CA HIS A 151 22.96 -11.88 -0.20
C HIS A 151 23.60 -12.22 1.14
N ASP A 152 23.45 -13.47 1.60
CA ASP A 152 24.33 -14.01 2.64
C ASP A 152 25.65 -14.40 1.96
N PRO A 153 26.75 -13.65 2.17
CA PRO A 153 28.01 -13.91 1.50
C PRO A 153 28.60 -15.29 1.87
N VAL A 154 28.20 -15.86 3.00
CA VAL A 154 28.70 -17.15 3.50
C VAL A 154 27.94 -18.32 2.89
N ARG A 155 26.62 -18.19 2.72
CA ARG A 155 25.79 -19.28 2.18
C ARG A 155 25.58 -19.20 0.68
N ARG A 156 25.90 -18.08 0.02
CA ARG A 156 25.48 -17.76 -1.36
C ARG A 156 23.97 -17.92 -1.58
N VAL A 157 23.19 -17.95 -0.49
CA VAL A 157 21.74 -17.99 -0.50
C VAL A 157 21.25 -16.59 -0.21
N VAL A 158 20.29 -16.12 -0.98
CA VAL A 158 19.67 -14.84 -0.65
C VAL A 158 18.74 -15.04 0.55
N ARG A 159 19.06 -14.38 1.68
CA ARG A 159 18.30 -14.53 2.93
C ARG A 159 17.11 -13.57 2.94
N TYR A 160 15.93 -14.09 2.65
CA TYR A 160 14.68 -13.34 2.80
C TYR A 160 13.95 -13.80 4.06
N ARG A 161 14.27 -13.20 5.22
CA ARG A 161 13.47 -13.34 6.46
C ARG A 161 12.19 -12.47 6.44
N GLU A 162 11.86 -11.90 5.29
CA GLU A 162 10.78 -10.93 5.11
C GLU A 162 9.53 -11.65 4.62
N LYS A 163 8.40 -11.45 5.30
CA LYS A 163 7.10 -11.84 4.74
C LYS A 163 6.83 -10.90 3.58
N ARG A 164 6.38 -11.46 2.46
CA ARG A 164 6.05 -10.70 1.26
C ARG A 164 4.87 -9.80 1.59
N LEU A 165 5.08 -8.49 1.43
CA LEU A 165 4.04 -7.50 1.67
C LEU A 165 2.83 -7.80 0.78
N GLU A 166 3.10 -8.28 -0.43
CA GLU A 166 2.13 -8.67 -1.44
C GLU A 166 1.05 -9.62 -0.94
N ASP A 167 1.46 -10.76 -0.35
CA ASP A 167 0.52 -11.78 0.14
C ASP A 167 -0.35 -11.22 1.28
N CYS A 168 0.19 -10.28 2.04
CA CYS A 168 -0.43 -9.80 3.25
C CYS A 168 -1.35 -8.60 2.98
N LEU A 169 -0.86 -7.58 2.26
CA LEU A 169 -1.62 -6.39 1.93
C LEU A 169 -2.80 -6.72 1.03
N LEU A 170 -2.61 -7.47 -0.06
CA LEU A 170 -3.74 -7.80 -0.92
C LEU A 170 -4.79 -8.65 -0.21
N SER A 171 -4.36 -9.63 0.59
CA SER A 171 -5.30 -10.40 1.42
C SER A 171 -6.11 -9.48 2.34
N VAL A 172 -5.49 -8.45 2.90
CA VAL A 172 -6.19 -7.47 3.73
C VAL A 172 -7.12 -6.59 2.91
N LEU A 173 -6.70 -6.11 1.74
CA LEU A 173 -7.57 -5.32 0.87
C LEU A 173 -8.82 -6.13 0.48
N LEU A 174 -8.69 -7.40 0.13
CA LEU A 174 -9.81 -8.28 -0.20
C LEU A 174 -10.70 -8.59 1.01
N GLU A 175 -10.11 -8.81 2.18
CA GLU A 175 -10.84 -9.02 3.44
C GLU A 175 -11.59 -7.77 3.90
N THR A 176 -11.00 -6.60 3.68
CA THR A 176 -11.54 -5.29 4.06
C THR A 176 -12.64 -4.83 3.10
N PHE A 177 -12.39 -4.97 1.80
CA PHE A 177 -13.31 -4.54 0.75
C PHE A 177 -13.98 -5.78 0.13
N GLN A 178 -14.99 -6.32 0.81
CA GLN A 178 -15.69 -7.55 0.39
C GLN A 178 -16.78 -7.31 -0.67
N ASP A 179 -17.13 -6.05 -0.96
CA ASP A 179 -18.14 -5.73 -1.97
C ASP A 179 -17.60 -6.06 -3.36
N GLU A 180 -18.32 -6.92 -4.09
CA GLU A 180 -17.94 -7.35 -5.45
C GLU A 180 -17.94 -6.17 -6.44
N ASN A 181 -18.62 -5.05 -6.14
CA ASN A 181 -18.62 -3.85 -6.96
C ASN A 181 -17.37 -2.96 -6.77
N ILE A 182 -16.54 -3.25 -5.76
CA ILE A 182 -15.27 -2.52 -5.55
C ILE A 182 -14.19 -3.20 -6.38
N SER A 183 -13.65 -2.47 -7.35
CA SER A 183 -12.51 -2.91 -8.16
C SER A 183 -11.20 -2.66 -7.43
N ILE A 184 -10.29 -3.64 -7.47
CA ILE A 184 -8.93 -3.51 -6.93
C ILE A 184 -7.96 -3.51 -8.11
N THR A 185 -7.23 -2.42 -8.27
CA THR A 185 -6.22 -2.26 -9.33
C THR A 185 -4.84 -2.18 -8.72
N ILE A 186 -3.96 -3.11 -9.09
CA ILE A 186 -2.57 -3.13 -8.67
C ILE A 186 -1.73 -2.46 -9.76
N VAL A 187 -1.08 -1.36 -9.41
CA VAL A 187 -0.32 -0.52 -10.31
C VAL A 187 1.17 -0.80 -10.10
N ASN A 188 1.88 -0.98 -11.20
CA ASN A 188 3.35 -1.10 -11.22
C ASN A 188 3.90 -2.28 -10.40
N VAL A 189 3.37 -3.48 -10.63
CA VAL A 189 4.00 -4.72 -10.12
C VAL A 189 5.46 -4.89 -10.58
N GLY A 190 5.93 -4.11 -11.55
CA GLY A 190 7.31 -4.15 -12.01
C GLY A 190 7.66 -5.51 -12.64
N PRO A 191 8.96 -5.77 -12.88
CA PRO A 191 9.37 -6.96 -13.60
C PRO A 191 9.42 -8.22 -12.73
N GLY A 192 9.12 -9.37 -13.34
CA GLY A 192 9.04 -10.69 -12.69
C GLY A 192 10.28 -11.10 -11.90
N TYR A 193 11.49 -10.66 -12.29
CA TYR A 193 12.73 -10.99 -11.57
C TYR A 193 12.84 -10.36 -10.17
N ARG A 194 12.03 -9.34 -9.86
CA ARG A 194 11.91 -8.78 -8.50
C ARG A 194 11.17 -9.74 -7.57
N TYR A 195 10.44 -10.68 -8.14
CA TYR A 195 9.70 -11.71 -7.43
C TYR A 195 10.58 -12.96 -7.28
N LEU A 196 10.72 -13.45 -6.06
CA LEU A 196 11.36 -14.76 -5.85
C LEU A 196 10.51 -15.90 -6.48
N PRO A 197 11.03 -16.71 -7.40
CA PRO A 197 10.31 -17.89 -7.87
C PRO A 197 9.79 -18.74 -6.70
N ALA A 198 8.49 -19.04 -6.68
CA ALA A 198 7.96 -20.10 -5.83
C ALA A 198 8.28 -21.47 -6.43
N THR A 199 8.38 -21.53 -7.76
CA THR A 199 8.78 -22.72 -8.53
C THR A 199 9.79 -22.36 -9.62
N PRO A 200 10.60 -23.30 -10.12
CA PRO A 200 11.51 -23.06 -11.24
C PRO A 200 10.82 -22.48 -12.49
N ASP A 201 9.54 -22.81 -12.69
CA ASP A 201 8.74 -22.32 -13.83
C ASP A 201 8.42 -20.82 -13.73
N ASP A 202 8.46 -20.24 -12.52
CA ASP A 202 8.13 -18.82 -12.31
C ASP A 202 9.20 -17.89 -12.90
N HIS A 203 10.41 -18.40 -13.18
CA HIS A 203 11.50 -17.60 -13.75
C HIS A 203 11.22 -17.11 -15.18
N ALA A 204 10.35 -17.79 -15.91
CA ALA A 204 9.99 -17.45 -17.29
C ALA A 204 8.65 -16.70 -17.39
N GLN A 205 7.98 -16.45 -16.27
CA GLN A 205 6.65 -15.84 -16.21
C GLN A 205 6.73 -14.34 -15.97
N ASP A 206 5.74 -13.61 -16.48
CA ASP A 206 5.55 -12.19 -16.17
C ASP A 206 5.14 -11.99 -14.70
N SER A 207 5.29 -10.76 -14.20
CA SER A 207 5.04 -10.43 -12.80
C SER A 207 3.60 -10.68 -12.36
N GLU A 208 2.61 -10.42 -13.22
CA GLU A 208 1.21 -10.68 -12.92
C GLU A 208 0.95 -12.18 -12.74
N THR A 209 1.46 -13.03 -13.64
CA THR A 209 1.31 -14.49 -13.54
C THR A 209 1.93 -15.02 -12.24
N ILE A 210 3.13 -14.55 -11.89
CA ILE A 210 3.79 -14.90 -10.62
C ILE A 210 2.91 -14.47 -9.44
N PHE A 211 2.36 -13.26 -9.51
CA PHE A 211 1.50 -12.69 -8.47
C PHE A 211 0.23 -13.54 -8.27
N ARG A 212 -0.53 -13.80 -9.35
CA ARG A 212 -1.77 -14.58 -9.30
C ARG A 212 -1.54 -16.00 -8.78
N ARG A 213 -0.49 -16.67 -9.22
CA ARG A 213 -0.15 -18.04 -8.77
C ARG A 213 0.15 -18.09 -7.28
N ARG A 214 0.85 -17.10 -6.74
CA ARG A 214 1.14 -16.99 -5.30
C ARG A 214 -0.12 -16.79 -4.47
N LEU A 215 -1.05 -15.96 -4.95
CA LEU A 215 -2.34 -15.77 -4.29
C LEU A 215 -3.13 -17.06 -4.21
N GLU A 216 -3.21 -17.82 -5.31
CA GLU A 216 -3.87 -19.12 -5.29
C GLU A 216 -3.26 -20.05 -4.24
N PHE A 217 -1.93 -20.08 -4.12
CA PHE A 217 -1.25 -20.88 -3.11
C PHE A 217 -1.68 -20.47 -1.69
N SER A 218 -1.68 -19.17 -1.41
CA SER A 218 -2.13 -18.61 -0.12
C SER A 218 -3.61 -18.92 0.17
N TRP A 219 -4.49 -18.80 -0.82
CA TRP A 219 -5.92 -19.06 -0.68
C TRP A 219 -6.26 -20.54 -0.54
N ARG A 220 -5.50 -21.44 -1.19
CA ARG A 220 -5.61 -22.89 -0.95
C ARG A 220 -5.30 -23.24 0.50
N HIS A 221 -4.31 -22.59 1.11
CA HIS A 221 -4.03 -22.77 2.55
C HIS A 221 -5.17 -22.25 3.45
N ARG A 222 -5.93 -21.27 2.98
CA ARG A 222 -7.16 -20.77 3.62
C ARG A 222 -8.41 -21.60 3.29
N LYS A 223 -8.27 -22.66 2.50
CA LYS A 223 -9.35 -23.58 2.08
C LYS A 223 -10.44 -22.91 1.22
N LEU A 224 -10.10 -21.89 0.43
CA LEU A 224 -11.02 -21.36 -0.58
C LEU A 224 -11.24 -22.40 -1.68
N THR A 225 -12.48 -22.50 -2.17
CA THR A 225 -12.81 -23.32 -3.35
C THR A 225 -12.26 -22.67 -4.63
N HIS A 226 -12.12 -23.45 -5.70
CA HIS A 226 -11.66 -22.93 -6.99
C HIS A 226 -12.52 -21.78 -7.52
N ASN A 227 -13.85 -21.88 -7.37
CA ASN A 227 -14.78 -20.82 -7.79
C ASN A 227 -14.62 -19.54 -6.96
N GLN A 228 -14.37 -19.66 -5.65
CA GLN A 228 -14.09 -18.50 -4.80
C GLN A 228 -12.77 -17.84 -5.19
N MET A 229 -11.71 -18.63 -5.43
CA MET A 229 -10.42 -18.09 -5.87
C MET A 229 -10.55 -17.36 -7.21
N ARG A 230 -11.28 -17.93 -8.18
CA ARG A 230 -11.54 -17.25 -9.47
C ARG A 230 -12.28 -15.93 -9.27
N LYS A 231 -13.35 -15.91 -8.47
CA LYS A 231 -14.08 -14.67 -8.14
C LYS A 231 -13.18 -13.59 -7.55
N GLU A 232 -12.29 -13.93 -6.62
CA GLU A 232 -11.35 -12.95 -6.08
C GLU A 232 -10.32 -12.49 -7.13
N GLN A 233 -9.85 -13.38 -8.01
CA GLN A 233 -8.95 -12.99 -9.10
C GLN A 233 -9.59 -12.05 -10.12
N ASP A 234 -10.87 -12.27 -10.45
CA ASP A 234 -11.60 -11.47 -11.44
C ASP A 234 -11.83 -10.03 -10.96
N ARG A 235 -11.74 -9.78 -9.65
CA ARG A 235 -11.82 -8.44 -9.05
C ARG A 235 -10.51 -7.65 -9.12
N ILE A 236 -9.41 -8.33 -9.47
CA ILE A 236 -8.06 -7.77 -9.44
C ILE A 236 -7.59 -7.49 -10.87
N THR A 237 -7.34 -6.22 -11.15
CA THR A 237 -6.72 -5.76 -12.40
C THR A 237 -5.27 -5.37 -12.14
N PHE A 238 -4.37 -5.71 -13.05
CA PHE A 238 -2.98 -5.28 -13.02
C PHE A 238 -2.74 -4.31 -14.16
N ILE A 239 -2.10 -3.17 -13.87
CA ILE A 239 -1.72 -2.19 -14.88
C ILE A 239 -0.32 -1.64 -14.60
N THR A 240 0.32 -1.17 -15.66
CA THR A 240 1.59 -0.45 -15.60
C THR A 240 1.40 0.95 -14.99
N LEU A 241 2.51 1.58 -14.59
CA LEU A 241 2.45 2.97 -14.14
C LEU A 241 1.96 3.91 -15.25
N ASP A 242 2.42 3.72 -16.49
CA ASP A 242 2.01 4.57 -17.61
C ASP A 242 0.53 4.41 -17.95
N GLU A 243 -0.02 3.19 -17.93
CA GLU A 243 -1.46 2.98 -18.11
C GLU A 243 -2.28 3.67 -17.01
N PHE A 244 -1.82 3.61 -15.75
CA PHE A 244 -2.49 4.32 -14.65
C PHE A 244 -2.46 5.84 -14.87
N LEU A 245 -1.30 6.40 -15.20
CA LEU A 245 -1.12 7.83 -15.41
C LEU A 245 -1.85 8.36 -16.65
N ALA A 246 -2.10 7.51 -17.65
CA ALA A 246 -2.83 7.85 -18.87
C ALA A 246 -4.35 7.77 -18.70
N ASN A 247 -4.85 6.81 -17.91
CA ASN A 247 -6.28 6.54 -17.77
C ASN A 247 -6.93 7.32 -16.62
N GLU A 248 -6.17 7.73 -15.61
CA GLU A 248 -6.71 8.46 -14.46
C GLU A 248 -6.41 9.96 -14.52
N ASP A 249 -7.38 10.79 -14.11
CA ASP A 249 -7.20 12.23 -13.92
C ASP A 249 -6.50 12.55 -12.59
N TRP A 250 -5.32 11.99 -12.37
CA TRP A 250 -4.56 12.16 -11.13
C TRP A 250 -4.11 13.61 -10.93
N MET A 251 -3.80 14.33 -12.02
CA MET A 251 -3.36 15.72 -12.00
C MET A 251 -4.52 16.68 -11.73
N GLY A 252 -5.65 16.53 -12.43
CA GLY A 252 -6.84 17.36 -12.21
C GLY A 252 -7.45 17.13 -10.82
N LYS A 253 -7.42 15.90 -10.32
CA LYS A 253 -7.83 15.56 -8.95
C LYS A 253 -6.78 15.83 -7.88
N ARG A 254 -5.57 16.27 -8.26
CA ARG A 254 -4.46 16.60 -7.35
C ARG A 254 -4.09 15.44 -6.41
N TRP A 255 -4.07 14.21 -6.92
CA TRP A 255 -3.62 13.04 -6.14
C TRP A 255 -2.13 13.07 -5.90
N PHE A 256 -1.38 13.44 -6.94
CA PHE A 256 0.07 13.52 -6.96
C PHE A 256 0.50 14.83 -7.60
N ASP A 257 1.67 15.32 -7.21
CA ASP A 257 2.31 16.42 -7.91
C ASP A 257 3.13 15.91 -9.12
N GLU A 258 3.30 16.77 -10.12
CA GLU A 258 3.98 16.41 -11.37
C GLU A 258 5.43 15.96 -11.14
N ARG A 259 6.11 16.61 -10.20
CA ARG A 259 7.49 16.29 -9.85
C ARG A 259 7.58 14.91 -9.22
N GLU A 260 6.67 14.55 -8.33
CA GLU A 260 6.60 13.23 -7.72
C GLU A 260 6.45 12.14 -8.79
N VAL A 261 5.54 12.36 -9.75
CA VAL A 261 5.32 11.41 -10.85
C VAL A 261 6.54 11.30 -11.75
N GLU A 262 7.26 12.40 -12.01
CA GLU A 262 8.52 12.34 -12.75
C GLU A 262 9.58 11.53 -12.01
N GLU A 263 9.71 11.72 -10.69
CA GLU A 263 10.58 10.92 -9.83
C GLU A 263 10.14 9.44 -9.76
N TRP A 264 8.92 9.08 -10.17
CA TRP A 264 8.47 7.69 -10.33
C TRP A 264 8.85 7.10 -11.69
N ARG A 265 8.80 7.89 -12.77
CA ARG A 265 9.08 7.41 -14.13
C ARG A 265 10.53 6.94 -14.29
N GLU A 266 11.48 7.66 -13.71
CA GLU A 266 12.92 7.35 -13.86
C GLU A 266 13.30 5.94 -13.33
N PRO A 267 12.93 5.54 -12.09
CA PRO A 267 13.18 4.18 -11.60
C PRO A 267 12.49 3.07 -12.41
N VAL A 268 11.29 3.31 -12.96
CA VAL A 268 10.60 2.34 -13.83
C VAL A 268 11.40 2.14 -15.11
N ALA A 269 11.72 3.23 -15.80
CA ALA A 269 12.50 3.20 -17.04
C ALA A 269 13.90 2.60 -16.85
N GLU A 270 14.55 2.84 -15.70
CA GLU A 270 15.82 2.21 -15.37
C GLU A 270 15.67 0.69 -15.18
N SER A 271 14.63 0.26 -14.47
CA SER A 271 14.36 -1.17 -14.24
C SER A 271 14.08 -1.95 -15.53
N GLU A 272 13.43 -1.32 -16.49
CA GLU A 272 13.14 -1.89 -17.81
C GLU A 272 14.40 -1.98 -18.67
N ARG A 273 15.26 -0.95 -18.62
CA ARG A 273 16.55 -0.93 -19.35
C ARG A 273 17.56 -1.93 -18.82
N GLN A 274 17.72 -2.04 -17.50
CA GLN A 274 18.70 -2.94 -16.90
C GLN A 274 18.36 -4.42 -17.12
N GLY A 275 17.08 -4.74 -17.30
CA GLY A 275 16.62 -6.12 -17.39
C GLY A 275 16.91 -6.91 -16.10
N PRO A 276 16.86 -8.24 -16.13
CA PRO A 276 17.14 -9.04 -14.95
C PRO A 276 18.64 -8.94 -14.58
N PRO A 277 18.99 -8.72 -13.29
CA PRO A 277 20.38 -8.53 -12.86
C PRO A 277 21.27 -9.73 -13.19
N ASP A 278 22.58 -9.53 -13.35
CA ASP A 278 23.50 -10.59 -13.77
C ASP A 278 23.54 -11.83 -12.85
N TRP A 279 23.19 -11.71 -11.56
CA TRP A 279 23.06 -12.88 -10.66
C TRP A 279 21.89 -13.83 -11.04
N THR A 280 20.98 -13.39 -11.90
CA THR A 280 19.99 -14.27 -12.56
C THR A 280 20.54 -14.92 -13.83
N ARG A 281 21.56 -14.32 -14.46
CA ARG A 281 22.18 -14.79 -15.73
C ARG A 281 23.31 -15.79 -15.47
N ASP A 282 24.10 -15.59 -14.42
CA ASP A 282 25.25 -16.43 -14.07
C ASP A 282 24.87 -17.56 -13.12
N GLY A 283 23.99 -18.48 -13.54
CA GLY A 283 24.03 -19.89 -13.14
C GLY A 283 24.32 -20.26 -11.68
N VAL A 284 23.85 -19.52 -10.67
CA VAL A 284 24.00 -19.91 -9.24
C VAL A 284 23.11 -21.12 -8.89
N LEU A 285 22.29 -21.60 -9.84
CA LEU A 285 21.50 -22.82 -9.74
C LEU A 285 22.18 -24.02 -10.44
N ASP A 286 23.46 -24.28 -10.18
CA ASP A 286 23.92 -25.68 -10.21
C ASP A 286 23.35 -26.39 -8.97
N ASN A 287 22.07 -26.75 -9.06
CA ASN A 287 21.28 -27.40 -8.01
C ASN A 287 21.76 -28.83 -7.64
N ARG A 288 22.98 -29.22 -8.01
CA ARG A 288 23.51 -30.56 -7.73
C ARG A 288 24.06 -30.75 -6.31
N LYS A 289 24.07 -29.74 -5.43
CA LYS A 289 24.61 -29.84 -4.07
C LYS A 289 23.85 -29.08 -2.97
N ILE A 290 22.52 -29.07 -3.00
CA ILE A 290 21.76 -28.71 -1.80
C ILE A 290 21.37 -30.00 -1.07
N SER A 291 22.26 -30.47 -0.21
CA SER A 291 21.92 -31.50 0.78
C SER A 291 21.03 -30.86 1.85
N ILE A 292 19.74 -31.19 1.83
CA ILE A 292 18.85 -30.91 2.96
C ILE A 292 19.23 -31.91 4.06
N VAL A 293 19.94 -31.43 5.08
CA VAL A 293 20.04 -32.15 6.36
C VAL A 293 18.76 -31.79 7.13
N LEU A 294 17.90 -32.79 7.31
CA LEU A 294 16.72 -32.72 8.17
C LEU A 294 17.12 -32.71 9.64
#